data_AF-A0AAW8ALU8-F1
#
_entry.id   AF-A0AAW8ALU8-F1
#
_cell.length_a   1.000
_cell.length_b   1.000
_cell.length_c   1.000
_cell.angle_alpha   90.00
_cell.angle_beta   90.00
_cell.angle_gamma   90.00
#
_symmetry.space_group_name_H-M   'P 1'
#
loop_
_entity.id
_entity.type
_entity.pdbx_description
1 polymer ?
#
loop_
_entity_poly.entity_id
_entity_poly.type
_entity_poly.pdbx_seq_one_letter_code
_entity_poly.pdbx_strand_id
1 'polypeptide(L)' 'MTLETSIEYVKGIGPERAKLIKNVLGLSTVEDMLNFYPIRYLDKSKIYKISQLQEESNQEIQLKGKITQVQ' A
#
# COMPACT_ATOMS: atom_id res chain seq x y z
N MET A 1 -20.73 -10.27 -11.50
CA MET A 1 -19.26 -10.32 -11.57
C MET A 1 -18.84 -11.72 -11.17
N THR A 2 -18.14 -12.41 -12.05
CA THR A 2 -17.59 -13.75 -11.81
C THR A 2 -16.11 -13.63 -11.44
N LEU A 3 -15.53 -14.67 -10.83
CA LEU A 3 -14.11 -14.69 -10.45
C LEU A 3 -13.17 -14.54 -11.67
N GLU A 4 -13.63 -15.02 -12.83
CA GLU A 4 -12.93 -14.93 -14.12
C GLU A 4 -13.02 -13.54 -14.78
N THR A 5 -13.74 -12.59 -14.17
CA THR A 5 -13.86 -11.24 -14.74
C THR A 5 -12.49 -10.57 -14.80
N SER A 6 -12.18 -9.93 -15.93
CA SER A 6 -10.93 -9.17 -16.11
C SER A 6 -10.87 -7.99 -15.14
N ILE A 7 -9.68 -7.73 -14.59
CA ILE A 7 -9.44 -6.69 -13.58
C ILE A 7 -9.79 -5.26 -14.05
N GLU A 8 -9.86 -5.03 -15.37
CA GLU A 8 -10.24 -3.76 -15.99
C GLU A 8 -11.72 -3.37 -15.78
N TYR A 9 -12.57 -4.33 -15.44
CA TYR A 9 -13.99 -4.09 -15.13
C TYR A 9 -14.23 -3.84 -13.63
N VAL A 10 -13.16 -3.88 -12.82
CA VAL A 10 -13.24 -3.54 -11.40
C VAL A 10 -13.34 -2.03 -11.24
N LYS A 11 -14.34 -1.58 -10.46
CA LYS A 11 -14.58 -0.15 -10.21
C LYS A 11 -13.32 0.53 -9.67
N GLY A 12 -12.82 1.54 -10.39
CA GLY A 12 -11.62 2.32 -10.02
C GLY A 12 -10.32 1.87 -10.71
N ILE A 13 -10.36 0.76 -11.46
CA ILE A 13 -9.26 0.29 -12.30
C ILE A 13 -9.66 0.54 -13.76
N GLY A 14 -9.10 1.58 -14.37
CA GLY A 14 -9.23 1.80 -15.81
C GLY A 14 -8.26 0.94 -16.63
N PRO A 15 -8.37 0.93 -17.97
CA PRO A 15 -7.54 0.08 -18.85
C PRO A 15 -6.04 0.32 -18.69
N GLU A 16 -5.62 1.58 -18.50
CA GLU A 16 -4.21 1.94 -18.25
C GLU A 16 -3.68 1.35 -16.94
N ARG A 17 -4.47 1.39 -15.87
CA ARG A 17 -4.10 0.81 -14.57
C ARG A 17 -4.10 -0.71 -14.64
N ALA A 18 -5.07 -1.31 -15.31
CA ALA A 18 -5.15 -2.75 -15.53
C ALA A 18 -3.91 -3.27 -16.27
N LYS A 19 -3.45 -2.55 -17.31
CA LYS A 19 -2.22 -2.89 -18.04
C LYS A 19 -0.98 -2.86 -17.16
N LEU A 20 -0.83 -1.84 -16.31
CA LEU A 20 0.27 -1.77 -15.35
C LEU A 20 0.23 -2.90 -14.32
N ILE A 21 -0.95 -3.16 -13.73
CA ILE A 21 -1.13 -4.24 -12.74
C ILE A 21 -0.80 -5.60 -13.37
N LYS A 22 -1.27 -5.86 -14.58
CA LYS A 22 -0.97 -7.09 -15.32
C LYS A 22 0.51 -7.25 -15.62
N ASN A 23 1.18 -6.16 -16.05
CA ASN A 23 2.60 -6.22 -16.41
C ASN A 23 3.53 -6.32 -15.19
N VAL A 24 3.20 -5.66 -14.08
CA VAL A 24 4.08 -5.57 -12.90
C VAL A 24 3.79 -6.68 -11.89
N LEU A 25 2.52 -6.98 -11.64
CA LEU A 25 2.07 -7.92 -10.61
C LEU A 25 1.57 -9.25 -11.19
N GLY A 26 1.40 -9.35 -12.52
CA GLY A 26 0.90 -10.57 -13.17
C GLY A 26 -0.60 -10.84 -12.98
N LEU A 27 -1.33 -9.95 -12.31
CA LEU A 27 -2.74 -10.16 -11.97
C LEU A 27 -3.63 -9.79 -13.16
N SER A 28 -4.50 -10.70 -13.60
CA SER A 28 -5.39 -10.48 -14.74
C SER A 28 -6.87 -10.61 -14.39
N THR A 29 -7.20 -11.44 -13.40
CA THR A 29 -8.57 -11.75 -13.00
C THR A 29 -8.91 -11.17 -11.62
N VAL A 30 -10.20 -11.10 -11.31
CA VAL A 30 -10.68 -10.75 -9.96
C VAL A 30 -10.20 -11.77 -8.93
N GLU A 31 -10.13 -13.05 -9.29
CA GLU A 31 -9.57 -14.10 -8.43
C GLU A 31 -8.12 -13.83 -8.02
N ASP A 32 -7.26 -13.46 -8.98
CA ASP A 32 -5.86 -13.13 -8.70
C ASP A 32 -5.75 -11.97 -7.71
N MET A 33 -6.61 -10.95 -7.88
CA MET A 33 -6.62 -9.78 -7.02
C MET A 33 -7.08 -10.11 -5.59
N LEU A 34 -8.03 -11.03 -5.43
CA LEU A 34 -8.51 -11.47 -4.10
C LEU A 34 -7.48 -12.32 -3.36
N ASN A 35 -6.68 -13.10 -4.09
CA ASN A 35 -5.61 -13.92 -3.54
C ASN A 35 -4.28 -13.14 -3.38
N PHE A 36 -4.25 -11.85 -3.75
CA PHE A 36 -3.07 -11.00 -3.56
C PHE A 36 -3.06 -10.38 -2.17
N TYR A 37 -2.34 -11.02 -1.24
CA TYR A 37 -2.25 -10.58 0.15
C TYR A 37 -1.13 -9.54 0.38
N PRO A 38 -1.34 -8.57 1.29
CA PRO A 38 -0.28 -7.67 1.71
C PRO A 38 0.88 -8.42 2.37
N ILE A 39 2.12 -8.05 2.02
CA ILE A 39 3.34 -8.64 2.61
C ILE A 39 3.45 -8.32 4.10
N ARG A 40 3.06 -7.10 4.50
CA ARG A 40 3.07 -6.64 5.89
C ARG A 40 1.99 -5.59 6.11
N TYR A 41 1.43 -5.56 7.31
CA TYR A 41 0.56 -4.48 7.75
C TYR A 41 1.41 -3.39 8.42
N LEU A 42 1.24 -2.15 7.97
CA LEU A 42 1.87 -0.98 8.59
C LEU A 42 0.76 -0.09 9.15
N ASP A 43 0.65 -0.07 10.47
CA ASP A 43 -0.27 0.84 11.15
C ASP A 43 0.27 2.28 11.11
N LYS A 44 -0.48 3.16 10.44
CA LYS A 44 -0.16 4.59 10.30
C LYS A 44 -1.03 5.49 11.18
N SER A 45 -1.80 4.94 12.12
CA SER A 45 -2.72 5.71 12.95
C SER A 45 -2.04 6.43 14.11
N LYS A 46 -0.86 5.98 14.54
CA LYS A 46 -0.15 6.54 15.69
C LYS A 46 1.01 7.42 15.26
N ILE A 47 0.97 8.67 15.70
CA ILE A 47 2.07 9.63 15.57
C ILE A 47 2.79 9.71 16.91
N TYR A 48 4.08 9.45 16.90
CA TYR A 48 4.93 9.50 18.08
C TYR A 48 5.58 10.89 18.22
N LYS A 49 5.79 11.33 19.46
CA LYS A 49 6.67 12.45 19.77
C LYS A 49 8.10 11.94 19.87
N ILE A 50 9.07 12.77 19.47
CA ILE A 50 10.51 12.45 19.54
C ILE A 50 10.91 12.04 20.96
N SER A 51 10.32 12.67 21.98
CA SER A 51 10.58 12.38 23.40
C SER A 51 10.10 11.00 23.89
N GLN A 52 9.30 10.29 23.10
CA GLN A 52 8.70 9.00 23.47
C GLN A 52 9.35 7.83 22.71
N LEU A 53 10.38 8.10 21.91
CA LEU A 53 11.09 7.08 21.15
C LEU A 53 12.00 6.28 22.10
N GLN A 54 11.90 4.96 22.05
CA GLN A 54 12.81 4.04 22.74
C GLN A 54 13.75 3.41 21.71
N GLU A 55 15.05 3.38 22.01
CA GLU A 55 16.10 2.90 21.08
C GLU A 55 15.89 1.45 20.60
N GLU A 56 15.17 0.62 21.37
CA GLU A 56 14.95 -0.80 21.06
C GLU A 56 13.70 -1.07 20.19
N SER A 57 12.95 -0.03 19.82
CA SER A 57 11.76 -0.23 19.01
C SER A 57 12.14 -0.40 17.53
N ASN A 58 12.29 -1.65 17.11
CA ASN A 58 12.40 -2.10 15.71
C ASN A 58 11.13 -1.79 14.87
N GLN A 59 10.33 -0.82 15.28
CA GLN A 59 9.06 -0.44 14.69
C GLN A 59 9.25 0.79 13.80
N GLU A 60 8.54 0.81 12.68
CA GLU A 60 8.49 1.99 11.81
C GLU A 60 7.74 3.12 12.55
N ILE A 61 8.47 4.17 12.95
CA ILE A 61 7.92 5.31 13.70
C ILE A 61 7.43 6.42 12.77
N GLN A 62 6.31 7.05 13.13
CA GLN A 62 5.81 8.25 12.46
C GLN A 62 6.00 9.48 13.33
N LEU A 63 6.59 10.52 12.74
CA LEU A 63 6.85 11.80 13.40
C LEU A 63 6.10 12.93 12.68
N LYS A 64 5.69 13.95 13.43
CA LYS A 64 5.11 15.18 12.90
C LYS A 64 5.97 16.36 13.35
N GLY A 65 6.45 17.16 12.40
CA GLY A 65 7.32 18.30 12.66
C GLY A 65 7.28 19.33 11.54
N LYS A 66 8.09 20.38 11.68
CA LYS A 66 8.30 21.42 10.68
C LYS A 66 9.73 21.32 10.16
N ILE A 67 9.90 21.35 8.84
CA ILE A 67 11.22 21.43 8.22
C ILE A 67 11.69 22.88 8.33
N THR A 68 12.77 23.11 9.06
CA THR A 68 13.32 24.46 9.32
C THR A 68 14.43 24.84 8.35
N GLN A 69 15.14 23.86 7.80
CA GLN A 69 16.22 24.05 6.86
C GLN A 69 16.29 22.85 5.92
N VAL A 70 16.48 23.10 4.64
CA VAL A 70 16.78 22.10 3.61
C VAL A 70 18.11 22.52 2.99
N GLN A 71 19.02 21.58 2.84
CA GLN A 71 20.36 21.80 2.30
C GLN A 71 20.40 21.48 0.80
#